data_AF-A0A1X7HH96-F1
#
_entry.id   AF-A0A1X7HH96-F1
#
_cell.length_a   1.000
_cell.length_b   1.000
_cell.length_c   1.000
_cell.angle_alpha   90.00
_cell.angle_beta   90.00
_cell.angle_gamma   90.00
#
_symmetry.space_group_name_H-M   'P 1'
#
loop_
_entity.id
_entity.type
_entity.pdbx_description
1 polymer ?
#
loop_
_entity_poly.entity_id
_entity_poly.type
_entity_poly.pdbx_seq_one_letter_code
_entity_poly.pdbx_strand_id
1 'polypeptide(L)'
;MTAHPIPENAGNWWLCCGKWRVLHAVPGPLITPERMRASVDDNAPVVARAACGLRRPWWMPGLFSRLGRRRCVPCCHALGIQPGYGTPANEKDNNDA
;
A
#
# COMPACT_ATOMS: atom_id res chain seq x y z
N MET A 1 -2.69 11.99 -4.07
CA MET A 1 -2.14 10.60 -4.23
C MET A 1 -1.01 10.22 -3.27
N THR A 2 -1.19 9.16 -2.46
CA THR A 2 -0.23 8.71 -1.43
C THR A 2 -0.39 7.22 -1.07
N ALA A 3 0.68 6.58 -0.56
CA ALA A 3 0.67 5.20 -0.04
C ALA A 3 0.80 5.12 1.50
N HIS A 4 0.75 6.27 2.18
CA HIS A 4 0.81 6.39 3.63
C HIS A 4 -0.53 6.00 4.30
N PRO A 5 -0.54 5.63 5.59
CA PRO A 5 -1.73 5.17 6.30
C PRO A 5 -2.61 6.35 6.71
N ILE A 6 -3.29 6.94 5.74
CA ILE A 6 -4.28 8.01 5.90
C ILE A 6 -5.71 7.44 5.84
N PRO A 7 -6.73 8.16 6.30
CA PRO A 7 -8.13 7.70 6.27
C PRO A 7 -8.56 7.22 4.87
N GLU A 8 -8.16 7.93 3.82
CA GLU A 8 -8.48 7.61 2.42
C GLU A 8 -7.87 6.28 1.96
N ASN A 9 -6.79 5.83 2.61
CA ASN A 9 -6.18 4.53 2.37
C ASN A 9 -6.67 3.46 3.36
N ALA A 10 -7.78 3.72 4.05
CA ALA A 10 -8.31 2.93 5.15
C ALA A 10 -7.28 2.72 6.29
N GLY A 11 -6.41 3.70 6.54
CA GLY A 11 -5.37 3.60 7.58
C GLY A 11 -4.28 2.57 7.29
N ASN A 12 -4.10 2.18 6.02
CA ASN A 12 -3.11 1.17 5.61
C ASN A 12 -2.00 1.78 4.75
N TRP A 13 -0.79 1.22 4.91
CA TRP A 13 0.28 1.36 3.94
C TRP A 13 -0.02 0.53 2.69
N TRP A 14 0.10 1.10 1.50
CA TRP A 14 -0.07 0.35 0.25
C TRP A 14 1.28 0.05 -0.38
N LEU A 15 1.79 -1.14 -0.09
CA LEU A 15 3.16 -1.56 -0.36
C LEU A 15 3.21 -2.67 -1.41
N CYS A 16 4.41 -2.98 -1.87
CA CYS A 16 4.64 -4.01 -2.86
C CYS A 16 5.71 -5.00 -2.38
N CYS A 17 5.68 -6.20 -2.93
CA CYS A 17 6.67 -7.25 -2.64
C CYS A 17 7.05 -8.02 -3.91
N GLY A 18 8.20 -8.70 -3.88
CA GLY A 18 8.61 -9.66 -4.91
C GLY A 18 8.70 -9.04 -6.29
N LYS A 19 7.88 -9.49 -7.24
CA LYS A 19 7.84 -8.99 -8.63
C LYS A 19 7.12 -7.64 -8.79
N TRP A 20 6.81 -6.94 -7.70
CA TRP A 20 6.20 -5.60 -7.71
C TRP A 20 4.88 -5.53 -8.51
N ARG A 21 4.07 -6.60 -8.56
CA ARG A 21 2.89 -6.68 -9.46
C ARG A 21 1.62 -6.04 -8.93
N VAL A 22 1.42 -6.11 -7.61
CA VAL A 22 0.19 -5.66 -6.96
C VAL A 22 0.53 -4.88 -5.69
N LEU A 23 -0.40 -4.00 -5.30
CA LEU A 23 -0.35 -3.26 -4.04
C LEU A 23 -1.08 -4.05 -2.95
N HIS A 24 -0.41 -4.28 -1.83
CA HIS A 24 -0.97 -4.89 -0.64
C HIS A 24 -1.15 -3.85 0.46
N ALA A 25 -2.28 -3.92 1.15
CA ALA A 25 -2.53 -3.12 2.33
C ALA A 25 -1.82 -3.74 3.54
N VAL A 26 -0.94 -2.98 4.20
CA VAL A 26 -0.32 -3.33 5.48
C VAL A 26 -0.86 -2.36 6.54
N PRO A 27 -1.46 -2.84 7.63
CA PRO A 27 -2.03 -1.97 8.68
C PRO A 27 -1.03 -0.93 9.19
N GLY A 28 -1.46 0.33 9.27
CA GLY A 28 -0.65 1.47 9.71
C GLY A 28 0.16 1.21 10.97
N PRO A 29 -0.45 0.70 12.06
CA PRO A 29 0.26 0.43 13.32
C PRO A 29 1.40 -0.60 13.24
N LEU A 30 1.46 -1.42 12.18
CA LEU A 30 2.52 -2.42 12.03
C LEU A 30 3.83 -1.83 11.48
N ILE A 31 3.78 -0.62 10.92
CA ILE A 31 4.94 0.08 10.35
C ILE A 31 4.86 1.55 10.74
N THR A 32 5.79 2.00 11.58
CA THR A 32 5.89 3.42 11.93
C THR A 32 6.39 4.24 10.72
N PRO A 33 6.02 5.53 10.61
CA PRO A 33 6.54 6.41 9.57
C PRO A 33 8.07 6.46 9.52
N GLU A 34 8.73 6.46 10.67
CA GLU A 34 10.19 6.49 10.80
C GLU A 34 10.82 5.22 10.25
N ARG A 35 10.22 4.06 10.55
CA ARG A 35 10.68 2.76 10.04
C ARG A 35 10.52 2.67 8.52
N MET A 36 9.43 3.21 7.98
CA MET A 36 9.24 3.27 6.54
C MET A 36 10.24 4.22 5.88
N ARG A 37 10.54 5.37 6.51
CA ARG A 37 11.56 6.30 6.02
C ARG A 37 12.93 5.65 5.96
N ALA A 38 13.38 5.03 7.05
CA ALA A 38 14.64 4.29 7.10
C ALA A 38 14.70 3.16 6.04
N SER A 39 13.60 2.43 5.85
CA SER A 39 13.49 1.41 4.79
C SER A 39 13.73 1.96 3.38
N VAL A 40 13.23 3.17 3.10
CA VAL A 40 13.44 3.85 1.82
C VAL A 40 14.88 4.33 1.69
N ASP A 41 15.41 5.00 2.72
CA ASP A 41 16.75 5.59 2.73
C ASP A 41 17.84 4.51 2.61
N ASP A 42 17.68 3.40 3.33
CA ASP A 42 18.61 2.26 3.37
C ASP A 42 18.37 1.25 2.22
N ASN A 43 17.35 1.48 1.38
CA ASN A 43 16.89 0.52 0.36
C ASN A 43 16.66 -0.90 0.92
N ALA A 44 16.13 -1.00 2.14
CA ALA A 44 15.90 -2.24 2.87
C ALA A 44 14.40 -2.50 3.04
N PRO A 45 13.89 -3.74 2.90
CA PRO A 45 12.47 -4.00 3.06
C PRO A 45 11.99 -3.97 4.52
N VAL A 46 10.71 -3.65 4.72
CA VAL A 46 10.03 -3.85 6.01
C VAL A 46 9.31 -5.20 6.03
N VAL A 47 9.57 -6.04 7.03
CA VAL A 47 8.81 -7.28 7.23
C VAL A 47 7.56 -6.99 8.06
N ALA A 48 6.39 -7.26 7.48
CA ALA A 48 5.09 -7.12 8.13
C ALA A 48 4.06 -8.09 7.54
N ARG A 49 2.86 -8.16 8.15
CA ARG A 49 1.71 -8.91 7.62
C ARG A 49 0.73 -7.95 6.96
N ALA A 50 0.34 -8.25 5.72
CA ALA A 50 -0.71 -7.52 5.00
C ALA A 50 -2.11 -7.92 5.47
N ALA A 51 -3.12 -7.12 5.16
CA ALA A 51 -4.54 -7.37 5.43
C ALA A 51 -5.03 -8.71 4.85
N CYS A 52 -4.45 -9.17 3.73
CA CYS A 52 -4.73 -10.49 3.16
C CYS A 52 -4.06 -11.67 3.90
N GLY A 53 -3.36 -11.42 5.01
CA GLY A 53 -2.65 -12.43 5.79
C GLY A 53 -1.22 -12.73 5.32
N LEU A 54 -0.83 -12.26 4.13
CA LEU A 54 0.50 -12.51 3.57
C LEU A 54 1.60 -11.83 4.41
N ARG A 55 2.62 -12.59 4.81
CA ARG A 55 3.81 -12.09 5.51
C ARG A 55 5.02 -12.10 4.57
N ARG A 56 5.51 -10.93 4.19
CA ARG A 56 6.61 -10.75 3.22
C ARG A 56 7.48 -9.55 3.59
N PRO A 57 8.68 -9.42 3.00
CA PRO A 57 9.37 -8.16 2.88
C PRO A 57 8.59 -7.21 1.96
N TRP A 58 8.38 -5.98 2.41
CA TRP A 58 7.62 -4.94 1.72
C TRP A 58 8.50 -3.75 1.39
N TRP A 59 8.26 -3.17 0.22
CA TRP A 59 8.93 -1.96 -0.22
C TRP A 59 7.90 -0.87 -0.52
N MET A 60 8.31 0.38 -0.31
CA MET A 60 7.58 1.55 -0.77
C MET A 60 7.62 1.61 -2.30
N PRO A 61 6.48 1.56 -2.99
CA PRO A 61 6.45 1.75 -4.45
C PRO A 61 6.76 3.21 -4.82
N GLY A 62 7.55 3.41 -5.88
CA GLY A 62 7.76 4.72 -6.50
C GLY A 62 6.45 5.34 -7.02
N LEU A 63 6.44 6.64 -7.31
CA LEU A 63 5.23 7.40 -7.69
C LEU A 63 4.47 6.80 -8.88
N PHE A 64 5.11 6.67 -10.03
CA PHE A 64 4.49 6.06 -11.24
C PHE A 64 4.12 4.61 -11.02
N SER A 65 4.89 3.93 -10.17
CA SER A 65 4.63 2.55 -9.85
C SER A 65 3.32 2.35 -9.08
N ARG A 66 2.94 3.31 -8.23
CA ARG A 66 1.67 3.26 -7.50
C ARG A 66 0.48 3.33 -8.43
N LEU A 67 0.49 4.22 -9.43
CA LEU A 67 -0.68 4.55 -10.25
C LEU A 67 -1.18 3.39 -11.12
N GLY A 68 -0.26 2.71 -11.80
CA GLY A 68 -0.62 1.65 -12.74
C GLY A 68 -0.82 0.27 -12.11
N ARG A 69 -0.61 0.11 -10.80
CA ARG A 69 -0.65 -1.21 -10.14
C ARG A 69 -2.05 -1.53 -9.63
N ARG A 70 -2.47 -2.77 -9.83
CA ARG A 70 -3.70 -3.30 -9.22
C ARG A 70 -3.53 -3.44 -7.72
N ARG A 71 -4.60 -3.13 -6.98
CA ARG A 71 -4.74 -3.52 -5.58
C ARG A 71 -4.93 -5.04 -5.48
N CYS A 72 -4.38 -5.63 -4.44
CA CYS A 72 -4.60 -7.03 -4.12
C CYS A 72 -6.07 -7.24 -3.74
N VAL A 73 -6.81 -8.03 -4.54
CA VAL A 73 -8.25 -8.31 -4.32
C VAL A 73 -8.53 -8.85 -2.90
N PRO A 74 -7.76 -9.83 -2.36
CA PRO A 74 -7.90 -10.23 -0.97
C PRO A 74 -7.73 -9.11 0.06
N CYS A 75 -6.80 -8.16 -0.14
CA CYS A 75 -6.67 -6.99 0.74
C CYS A 75 -7.91 -6.09 0.63
N CYS A 76 -8.43 -5.88 -0.58
CA CYS A 76 -9.65 -5.09 -0.79
C CYS A 76 -10.85 -5.70 -0.06
N HIS A 77 -11.05 -7.02 -0.18
CA HIS A 77 -12.13 -7.72 0.52
C HIS A 77 -11.97 -7.65 2.04
N ALA A 78 -10.75 -7.85 2.57
CA ALA A 78 -10.48 -7.76 4.00
C ALA A 78 -10.73 -6.35 4.58
N LEU A 79 -10.63 -5.32 3.74
CA LEU A 79 -10.86 -3.92 4.12
C LEU A 79 -12.27 -3.41 3.75
N GLY A 80 -13.10 -4.23 3.12
CA GLY A 80 -14.45 -3.83 2.67
C GLY A 80 -14.45 -2.78 1.55
N ILE A 81 -13.38 -2.68 0.75
CA ILE A 81 -13.27 -1.74 -0.37
C ILE A 81 -13.31 -2.45 -1.72
N GLN A 82 -13.65 -1.71 -2.78
CA GLN A 82 -13.63 -2.24 -4.15
C GLN A 82 -12.19 -2.47 -4.64
N PRO A 83 -11.92 -3.52 -5.43
CA PRO A 83 -10.68 -3.66 -6.18
C PRO A 83 -10.51 -2.53 -7.22
N GLY A 84 -9.27 -2.25 -7.62
CA GLY A 84 -8.97 -1.17 -8.57
C GLY A 84 -7.47 -0.95 -8.75
N TYR A 85 -7.10 0.16 -9.37
CA TYR A 85 -5.71 0.56 -9.60
C TYR A 85 -5.30 1.69 -8.67
N GLY A 86 -4.02 1.78 -8.34
CA GLY A 86 -3.55 2.79 -7.40
C GLY A 86 -3.87 2.44 -5.96
N THR A 87 -3.56 3.38 -5.08
CA THR A 87 -4.04 3.33 -3.70
C THR A 87 -5.48 3.86 -3.68
N PRO A 88 -6.32 3.47 -2.69
CA PRO A 88 -7.70 3.97 -2.62
C PRO A 88 -7.78 5.50 -2.55
N ALA A 89 -6.78 6.17 -1.97
CA ALA A 89 -6.69 7.63 -1.98
C ALA A 89 -6.63 8.26 -3.39
N ASN A 90 -6.24 7.51 -4.42
CA ASN A 90 -6.20 8.02 -5.79
C ASN A 90 -7.57 8.02 -6.47
N GLU A 91 -8.58 7.36 -5.88
CA GLU A 91 -9.93 7.29 -6.47
C GLU A 91 -10.74 8.55 -6.17
N LYS A 92 -10.50 9.20 -5.03
CA LYS A 92 -11.14 10.48 -4.69
C LYS A 92 -10.69 11.62 -5.60
N ASP A 93 -9.43 11.63 -6.02
CA ASP A 93 -8.87 12.65 -6.92
C ASP A 93 -9.52 12.61 -8.34
N ASN A 94 -10.27 11.55 -8.71
CA ASN A 94 -10.88 11.38 -10.04
C ASN A 94 -12.40 11.65 -10.10
N ASN A 95 -13.08 11.91 -8.97
CA ASN A 95 -14.54 12.13 -8.95
C ASN A 95 -14.94 13.62 -8.95
N ASP A 96 -13.95 14.53 -9.01
CA ASP A 96 -14.16 15.99 -9.08
C ASP A 96 -13.77 16.57 -10.46
N ALA A 97 -13.77 15.76 -11.53
CA ALA A 97 -13.44 16.16 -12.90
C ALA A 97 -14.63 16.00 -13.86
#